data_AF-A0AAW9NHU5-F1
#
_entry.id   AF-A0AAW9NHU5-F1
#
_cell.length_a   1.000
_cell.length_b   1.000
_cell.length_c   1.000
_cell.angle_alpha   90.00
_cell.angle_beta   90.00
_cell.angle_gamma   90.00
#
_symmetry.space_group_name_H-M   'P 1'
#
loop_
_entity.id
_entity.type
_entity.pdbx_description
1 polymer ?
#
loop_
_entity_poly.entity_id
_entity_poly.type
_entity_poly.pdbx_seq_one_letter_code
_entity_poly.pdbx_strand_id
1 'polypeptide(L)'
;MELKDVQWATLEPSGQLGYSLAEKKKFATKEDIDKIHEMLSHLISQNDISISQLQSKNKTTESSSNLFSEIEGGHSPSKPDRFE
;
A
#
# COMPACT_ATOMS: atom_id res chain seq x y z
N MET A 1 11.11 -19.27 10.57
CA MET A 1 10.44 -20.58 10.43
C MET A 1 10.75 -21.35 11.68
N GLU A 2 9.73 -21.65 12.48
CA GLU A 2 9.84 -22.48 13.68
C GLU A 2 9.24 -23.87 13.40
N LEU A 3 9.61 -24.90 14.18
CA LEU A 3 9.07 -26.26 14.03
C LEU A 3 7.53 -26.30 14.05
N LYS A 4 6.90 -25.43 14.83
CA LYS A 4 5.43 -25.31 14.91
C LYS A 4 4.76 -24.82 13.63
N ASP A 5 5.53 -24.22 12.71
CA ASP A 5 5.03 -23.71 11.43
C ASP A 5 4.95 -24.83 10.36
N VAL A 6 5.53 -26.00 10.64
CA VAL A 6 5.62 -27.14 9.71
C VAL A 6 4.50 -28.13 10.02
N GLN A 7 3.73 -28.49 8.99
CA GLN A 7 2.68 -29.50 9.09
C GLN A 7 3.26 -30.91 9.05
N TRP A 8 4.19 -31.13 8.12
CA TRP A 8 4.89 -32.40 7.94
C TRP A 8 6.24 -32.16 7.29
N ALA A 9 7.16 -33.09 7.53
CA ALA A 9 8.46 -33.15 6.88
C ALA A 9 8.82 -34.60 6.55
N THR A 10 9.47 -34.81 5.41
CA THR A 10 9.85 -36.10 4.86
C THR A 10 11.31 -36.06 4.47
N LEU A 11 12.09 -37.04 4.92
CA LEU A 11 13.47 -37.23 4.48
C LEU A 11 13.48 -38.11 3.23
N GLU A 12 13.98 -37.58 2.12
CA GLU A 12 14.05 -38.28 0.85
C GLU A 12 15.29 -39.20 0.78
N PRO A 13 15.29 -40.25 -0.06
CA PRO A 13 16.44 -41.15 -0.22
C PRO A 13 17.73 -40.45 -0.70
N SER A 14 17.60 -39.28 -1.34
CA SER A 14 18.71 -38.38 -1.68
C SER A 14 19.39 -37.75 -0.45
N GLY A 15 18.78 -37.85 0.72
CA GLY A 15 19.16 -37.14 1.94
C GLY A 15 18.55 -35.74 2.06
N GLN A 16 17.71 -35.31 1.10
CA GLN A 16 17.05 -34.01 1.14
C GLN A 16 15.82 -34.01 2.05
N LEU A 17 15.55 -32.88 2.70
CA LEU A 17 14.36 -32.70 3.54
C LEU A 17 13.27 -31.97 2.74
N GLY A 18 12.22 -32.70 2.37
CA GLY A 18 10.96 -32.12 1.92
C GLY A 18 10.10 -31.72 3.13
N TYR A 19 9.42 -30.59 3.08
CA TYR A 19 8.51 -30.18 4.14
C TYR A 19 7.33 -29.39 3.57
N SER A 20 6.24 -29.33 4.34
CA SER A 20 5.10 -28.46 4.03
C SER A 20 4.71 -27.64 5.24
N LEU A 21 4.34 -26.39 4.99
CA LEU A 21 3.89 -25.46 6.01
C LEU A 21 2.46 -25.75 6.44
N ALA A 22 2.17 -25.50 7.72
CA ALA A 22 0.81 -25.44 8.24
C ALA A 22 -0.03 -24.45 7.43
N GLU A 23 -1.33 -24.71 7.27
CA GLU A 23 -2.20 -23.92 6.38
C GLU A 23 -2.14 -22.42 6.64
N LYS A 24 -2.16 -22.01 7.92
CA LYS A 24 -2.09 -20.59 8.35
C LYS A 24 -0.75 -19.92 8.03
N LYS A 25 0.26 -20.68 7.65
CA LYS A 25 1.62 -20.24 7.33
C LYS A 25 1.97 -20.43 5.86
N LYS A 26 1.07 -21.03 5.06
CA LYS A 26 1.25 -21.12 3.60
C LYS A 26 1.20 -19.71 3.00
N PHE A 27 2.06 -19.48 2.02
CA PHE A 27 2.01 -18.25 1.24
C PHE A 27 0.74 -18.23 0.39
N ALA A 28 0.20 -17.03 0.18
CA ALA A 28 -0.92 -16.86 -0.74
C ALA A 28 -0.47 -17.22 -2.15
N THR A 29 -1.26 -18.04 -2.82
CA THR A 29 -1.08 -18.34 -4.24
C THR A 29 -1.72 -17.24 -5.09
N LYS A 30 -1.38 -17.21 -6.39
CA LYS A 30 -2.05 -16.31 -7.33
C LYS A 30 -3.56 -16.55 -7.36
N GLU A 31 -4.00 -17.79 -7.27
CA GLU A 31 -5.42 -18.16 -7.26
C GLU A 31 -6.13 -17.60 -6.02
N ASP A 32 -5.48 -17.61 -4.85
CA ASP A 32 -6.04 -17.02 -3.63
C ASP A 32 -6.26 -15.52 -3.79
N ILE A 33 -5.30 -14.82 -4.44
CA ILE A 33 -5.42 -13.40 -4.75
C ILE A 33 -6.58 -13.14 -5.71
N ASP A 34 -6.71 -13.94 -6.77
CA ASP A 34 -7.79 -13.82 -7.75
C ASP A 34 -9.17 -14.02 -7.08
N LYS A 35 -9.30 -15.00 -6.17
CA LYS A 35 -10.52 -15.22 -5.37
C LYS A 35 -10.85 -14.04 -4.45
N ILE A 36 -9.84 -13.44 -3.82
CA ILE A 36 -10.04 -12.24 -2.98
C ILE A 36 -10.55 -11.08 -3.84
N HIS A 37 -9.99 -10.88 -5.03
CA HIS A 37 -10.43 -9.85 -5.98
C HIS A 37 -11.88 -10.04 -6.44
N GLU A 38 -12.26 -11.28 -6.76
CA GLU A 38 -13.63 -11.60 -7.16
C GLU A 38 -14.61 -11.34 -6.01
N MET A 39 -14.29 -11.83 -4.81
CA MET A 39 -15.12 -11.61 -3.61
C MET A 39 -15.26 -10.12 -3.29
N LEU A 40 -14.18 -9.35 -3.37
CA LEU A 40 -14.20 -7.91 -3.14
C LEU A 40 -15.05 -7.18 -4.18
N SER A 41 -14.90 -7.54 -5.46
CA SER A 41 -15.68 -6.95 -6.55
C SER A 41 -17.18 -7.21 -6.36
N HIS A 42 -17.54 -8.44 -5.99
CA HIS A 42 -18.91 -8.81 -5.71
C HIS A 42 -19.50 -8.03 -4.52
N LEU A 43 -18.76 -7.87 -3.43
CA LEU A 43 -19.19 -7.07 -2.28
C LEU A 43 -19.38 -5.59 -2.64
N ILE A 44 -18.48 -5.02 -3.43
CA ILE A 44 -18.59 -3.63 -3.90
C ILE A 44 -19.85 -3.45 -4.75
N SER A 45 -20.13 -4.38 -5.66
CA SER A 45 -21.32 -4.36 -6.50
C SER A 45 -22.63 -4.51 -5.71
N GLN A 46 -22.62 -5.25 -4.59
CA GLN A 46 -23.83 -5.42 -3.77
C GLN A 46 -24.10 -4.25 -2.84
N ASN A 47 -23.07 -3.53 -2.39
CA ASN A 47 -23.21 -2.48 -1.39
C ASN A 47 -23.29 -1.06 -1.99
N ASP A 48 -23.40 -0.90 -3.32
CA ASP A 48 -23.43 0.40 -4.02
C ASP A 48 -22.31 1.36 -3.55
N ILE A 49 -21.17 0.80 -3.12
CA ILE A 49 -20.01 1.58 -2.70
C ILE A 49 -19.37 2.09 -3.98
N SER A 50 -19.84 3.24 -4.45
CA SER A 50 -19.23 3.96 -5.55
C SER A 50 -17.78 4.27 -5.18
N ILE A 51 -16.83 3.48 -5.71
CA ILE A 51 -15.37 3.70 -5.59
C ILE A 51 -14.99 5.14 -6.02
N SER A 52 -15.82 5.76 -6.86
CA SER A 52 -15.80 7.17 -7.23
C SER A 52 -15.76 8.14 -6.03
N GLN A 53 -16.36 7.79 -4.89
CA GLN A 53 -16.34 8.60 -3.66
C GLN A 53 -15.01 8.47 -2.89
N LEU A 54 -14.30 7.35 -3.02
CA LEU A 54 -12.99 7.15 -2.39
C LEU A 54 -11.85 7.81 -3.17
N GLN A 55 -12.02 8.01 -4.48
CA GLN A 55 -11.04 8.70 -5.33
C GLN A 55 -11.17 10.24 -5.34
N SER A 56 -12.23 10.81 -4.72
CA SER A 56 -12.50 12.24 -4.78
C SER A 56 -11.66 13.11 -3.81
N LYS A 57 -10.79 12.54 -2.97
CA LYS A 57 -10.05 13.34 -1.97
C LYS A 57 -8.73 13.94 -2.46
N ASN A 58 -8.31 13.65 -3.69
CA ASN A 58 -7.09 14.21 -4.30
C ASN A 58 -7.35 15.06 -5.55
N LYS A 59 -8.57 15.58 -5.74
CA LYS A 59 -8.76 16.69 -6.69
C LYS A 59 -8.54 17.99 -5.94
N THR A 60 -7.27 18.32 -5.68
CA THR A 60 -6.85 19.67 -5.33
C THR A 60 -7.34 20.59 -6.43
N THR A 61 -8.42 21.30 -6.14
CA THR A 61 -8.83 22.50 -6.85
C THR A 61 -7.61 23.36 -7.11
N GLU A 62 -7.46 23.76 -8.37
CA GLU A 62 -6.49 24.73 -8.82
C GLU A 62 -6.63 26.03 -8.03
N SER A 63 -5.87 26.11 -6.95
CA SER A 63 -5.38 27.34 -6.35
C SER A 63 -3.90 27.05 -6.13
N SER A 64 -3.07 27.50 -7.05
CA SER A 64 -1.61 27.38 -7.02
C SER A 64 -1.00 28.27 -5.93
N SER A 65 -1.64 28.38 -4.77
CA SER A 65 -1.17 29.11 -3.60
C SER A 65 -0.75 28.07 -2.56
N ASN A 66 0.52 27.66 -2.61
CA ASN A 66 1.17 26.89 -1.55
C ASN A 66 1.68 27.82 -0.44
N LEU A 67 2.00 27.28 0.75
CA LEU A 67 2.58 28.05 1.87
C LEU A 67 3.84 28.85 1.49
N PHE A 68 4.49 28.48 0.39
CA PHE A 68 5.71 29.09 -0.14
C PHE A 68 5.47 29.97 -1.38
N SER A 69 4.23 30.37 -1.69
CA SER A 69 3.98 31.23 -2.86
C SER A 69 4.57 32.64 -2.70
N GLU A 70 4.81 33.05 -1.46
CA GLU A 70 5.38 34.36 -1.11
C GLU A 70 6.81 34.55 -1.68
N ILE A 71 7.55 33.47 -1.94
CA ILE A 71 8.92 33.58 -2.49
C ILE A 71 8.95 33.81 -4.01
N GLU A 72 7.83 33.68 -4.74
CA GLU A 72 7.82 33.86 -6.21
C GLU A 72 8.15 35.31 -6.63
N GLY A 73 7.89 36.29 -5.76
CA GLY A 73 8.14 37.72 -6.01
C GLY A 73 9.49 38.26 -5.51
N GLY A 74 10.34 37.43 -4.89
CA GLY A 74 11.57 37.86 -4.23
C GLY A 74 11.36 38.67 -2.94
N HIS A 75 12.44 38.88 -2.17
CA HIS A 75 12.36 39.59 -0.88
C HIS A 75 12.15 41.09 -1.05
N SER A 76 10.93 41.56 -0.80
CA SER A 76 10.59 42.98 -0.68
C SER A 76 10.13 43.29 0.76
N PRO A 77 10.71 44.30 1.44
CA PRO A 77 11.80 45.16 0.99
C PRO A 77 13.16 44.45 1.00
N SER A 78 14.09 44.94 0.18
CA SER A 78 15.49 44.48 0.19
C SER A 78 16.09 44.62 1.60
N LYS A 79 16.98 43.69 1.98
CA LYS A 79 17.68 43.72 3.27
C LYS A 79 18.22 45.14 3.57
N PRO A 80 17.98 45.68 4.78
CA PRO A 80 18.51 47.00 5.13
C PRO A 80 20.04 46.95 5.17
N ASP A 81 20.68 47.92 4.52
CA ASP A 81 22.13 48.10 4.57
C ASP A 81 22.50 48.76 5.90
N ARG A 82 22.77 47.89 6.89
CA ARG A 82 23.33 48.21 8.21
C ARG A 82 22.43 49.05 9.11
N PHE A 83 22.18 48.53 10.32
CA PHE A 83 21.62 49.33 11.40
C PHE A 83 22.69 50.34 11.86
N GLU A 84 22.39 51.63 11.73
CA GLU A 84 23.10 52.69 12.48
C GLU A 84 22.68 52.66 13.96
#